data_AF-A0A950RMH5-F1
#
_entry.id   AF-A0A950RMH5-F1
#
_cell.length_a   1.000
_cell.length_b   1.000
_cell.length_c   1.000
_cell.angle_alpha   90.00
_cell.angle_beta   90.00
_cell.angle_gamma   90.00
#
_symmetry.space_group_name_H-M   'P 1'
#
loop_
_entity.id
_entity.type
_entity.pdbx_description
1 polymer ?
#
loop_
_entity_poly.entity_id
_entity_poly.type
_entity_poly.pdbx_seq_one_letter_code
_entity_poly.pdbx_strand_id
1 'polypeptide(L)'
;MSDDVLSDLLGKAGISFVGTVERIGAATLSDVPVNNRTAVVRVDRVLDAPPSLSHLAHDEVTVLLASDAAPGQQFAFFTDAAVLGKTLAVTEVGRLPASEVAPHVAQARTSTVQPLDPIRRKMDASELRAHAGAAEVVVVGRIIRLEQVGEERYSEHAPHYWRATLQVQHVEKGNVSGEVSFIYPASRDVQWVGAPKPEARQQGLWILHATTGSESSLAPFKLLHADDFRPVQHLDTLREAAN
;
A
#
# COMPACT_ATOMS: atom_id res chain seq x y z
N MET A 1 10.03 -19.99 10.33
CA MET A 1 9.71 -18.62 10.78
C MET A 1 8.25 -18.35 10.40
N SER A 2 7.51 -17.56 11.18
CA SER A 2 6.11 -17.26 10.84
C SER A 2 6.06 -16.15 9.79
N ASP A 3 5.18 -16.30 8.80
CA ASP A 3 4.89 -15.27 7.80
C ASP A 3 4.60 -13.89 8.44
N ASP A 4 4.21 -13.85 9.72
CA ASP A 4 3.94 -12.63 10.49
C ASP A 4 5.18 -11.73 10.64
N VAL A 5 6.36 -12.29 10.92
CA VAL A 5 7.60 -11.49 11.06
C VAL A 5 8.00 -10.91 9.70
N LEU A 6 7.85 -11.72 8.64
CA LEU A 6 8.13 -11.29 7.28
C LEU A 6 7.14 -10.21 6.82
N SER A 7 5.86 -10.33 7.18
CA SER A 7 4.83 -9.33 6.91
C SER A 7 5.08 -8.02 7.66
N ASP A 8 5.49 -8.07 8.93
CA ASP A 8 5.84 -6.88 9.71
C ASP A 8 7.05 -6.13 9.12
N LEU A 9 8.09 -6.86 8.71
CA LEU A 9 9.26 -6.27 8.05
C LEU A 9 8.91 -5.68 6.68
N LEU A 10 8.11 -6.38 5.87
CA LEU A 10 7.62 -5.87 4.60
C LEU A 10 6.77 -4.61 4.80
N GLY A 11 5.88 -4.57 5.79
CA GLY A 11 5.04 -3.40 6.08
C GLY A 11 5.83 -2.12 6.34
N LYS A 12 7.07 -2.24 6.82
CA LYS A 12 7.98 -1.12 7.12
C LYS A 12 8.99 -0.83 6.01
N ALA A 13 9.18 -1.75 5.07
CA ALA A 13 10.18 -1.66 4.03
C ALA A 13 9.59 -1.10 2.74
N GLY A 14 10.27 -0.11 2.16
CA GLY A 14 10.02 0.34 0.79
C GLY A 14 10.73 -0.54 -0.25
N ILE A 15 11.84 -1.18 0.12
CA ILE A 15 12.63 -2.07 -0.73
C ILE A 15 13.20 -3.22 0.10
N SER A 16 13.11 -4.44 -0.41
CA SER A 16 13.68 -5.64 0.20
C SER A 16 14.51 -6.45 -0.81
N PHE A 17 15.67 -6.95 -0.39
CA PHE A 17 16.56 -7.72 -1.26
C PHE A 17 17.47 -8.67 -0.48
N VAL A 18 17.89 -9.76 -1.12
CA VAL A 18 19.03 -10.55 -0.66
C VAL A 18 20.31 -9.88 -1.15
N GLY A 19 21.25 -9.64 -0.25
CA GLY A 19 22.54 -9.05 -0.59
C GLY A 19 23.68 -9.57 0.25
N THR A 20 24.88 -9.43 -0.29
CA THR A 20 26.14 -9.79 0.35
C THR A 20 26.88 -8.52 0.75
N VAL A 21 27.25 -8.41 2.03
CA VAL A 21 28.05 -7.31 2.55
C VAL A 21 29.44 -7.39 1.95
N GLU A 22 29.85 -6.39 1.19
CA GLU A 22 31.19 -6.36 0.60
C GLU A 22 32.18 -5.55 1.43
N ARG A 23 31.74 -4.39 1.93
CA ARG A 23 32.60 -3.44 2.66
C ARG A 23 31.82 -2.80 3.80
N ILE A 24 32.46 -2.67 4.96
CA ILE A 24 31.96 -1.90 6.12
C ILE A 24 32.79 -0.61 6.21
N GLY A 25 32.16 0.49 6.62
CA GLY A 25 32.80 1.80 6.59
C GLY A 25 33.10 2.23 5.16
N ALA A 26 32.15 1.99 4.24
CA ALA A 26 32.22 2.48 2.86
C ALA A 26 30.82 2.81 2.32
N ALA A 27 30.76 3.69 1.32
CA ALA A 27 29.56 4.05 0.59
C ALA A 27 29.86 4.15 -0.92
N THR A 28 28.85 3.93 -1.75
CA THR A 28 28.91 4.16 -3.21
C THR A 28 28.61 5.61 -3.57
N LEU A 29 27.98 6.37 -2.65
CA LEU A 29 27.75 7.81 -2.78
C LEU A 29 28.76 8.59 -1.93
N SER A 30 29.36 9.63 -2.51
CA SER A 30 30.26 10.55 -1.80
C SER A 30 29.57 11.33 -0.68
N ASP A 31 28.26 11.55 -0.82
CA ASP A 31 27.49 12.46 0.04
C ASP A 31 26.92 11.73 1.27
N VAL A 32 27.12 10.41 1.38
CA VAL A 32 26.70 9.61 2.53
C VAL A 32 27.83 9.55 3.54
N PRO A 33 27.63 10.03 4.79
CA PRO A 33 28.61 9.89 5.85
C PRO A 33 28.96 8.42 6.09
N VAL A 34 30.26 8.13 6.07
CA VAL A 34 30.76 6.78 6.24
C VAL A 34 31.13 6.55 7.71
N ASN A 35 30.54 5.54 8.33
CA ASN A 35 30.89 5.08 9.68
C ASN A 35 30.79 3.55 9.76
N ASN A 36 30.95 2.98 10.96
CA ASN A 36 30.87 1.53 11.19
C ASN A 36 29.48 0.90 10.94
N ARG A 37 28.45 1.71 10.73
CA ARG A 37 27.10 1.31 10.32
C ARG A 37 26.83 1.57 8.83
N THR A 38 27.78 2.11 8.08
CA THR A 38 27.64 2.33 6.63
C THR A 38 28.31 1.18 5.90
N ALA A 39 27.57 0.45 5.08
CA ALA A 39 28.08 -0.69 4.33
C ALA A 39 27.80 -0.56 2.83
N VAL A 40 28.70 -1.10 2.02
CA VAL A 40 28.41 -1.43 0.62
C VAL A 40 27.95 -2.88 0.56
N VAL A 41 26.76 -3.07 0.03
CA VAL A 41 26.12 -4.39 -0.13
C VAL A 41 25.89 -4.60 -1.62
N ARG A 42 26.37 -5.72 -2.16
CA ARG A 42 25.99 -6.15 -3.50
C ARG A 42 24.64 -6.84 -3.43
N VAL A 43 23.70 -6.37 -4.24
CA VAL A 43 22.37 -6.96 -4.35
C VAL A 43 22.47 -8.25 -5.16
N ASP A 44 22.19 -9.38 -4.54
CA ASP A 44 22.20 -10.68 -5.22
C ASP A 44 20.83 -10.94 -5.87
N ARG A 45 19.74 -10.54 -5.21
CA ARG A 45 18.36 -10.72 -5.71
C ARG A 45 17.40 -9.73 -5.07
N VAL A 46 16.57 -9.05 -5.87
CA VAL A 46 15.45 -8.25 -5.37
C VAL A 46 14.30 -9.16 -4.90
N LEU A 47 13.74 -8.86 -3.72
CA LEU A 47 12.65 -9.62 -3.09
C LEU A 47 11.29 -8.93 -3.22
N ASP A 48 11.26 -7.62 -2.98
CA ASP A 48 10.10 -6.71 -3.10
C ASP A 48 10.63 -5.30 -3.37
N ALA A 49 10.15 -4.63 -4.41
CA ALA A 49 10.56 -3.27 -4.77
C ALA A 49 9.56 -2.62 -5.74
N PRO A 50 9.45 -1.28 -5.76
CA PRO A 50 8.74 -0.57 -6.82
C PRO A 50 9.31 -0.91 -8.21
N PRO A 51 8.50 -0.88 -9.29
CA PRO A 51 8.97 -1.21 -10.63
C PRO A 51 10.21 -0.43 -11.09
N SER A 52 10.31 0.84 -10.69
CA SER A 52 11.45 1.71 -10.99
C SER A 52 12.78 1.22 -10.37
N LEU A 53 12.74 0.36 -9.35
CA LEU A 53 13.90 -0.17 -8.62
C LEU A 53 14.08 -1.68 -8.76
N SER A 54 13.29 -2.32 -9.63
CA SER A 54 13.38 -3.76 -9.90
C SER A 54 14.70 -4.19 -10.55
N HIS A 55 15.43 -3.24 -11.15
CA HIS A 55 16.68 -3.48 -11.86
C HIS A 55 17.92 -3.57 -10.97
N LEU A 56 17.80 -3.36 -9.66
CA LEU A 56 18.93 -3.30 -8.71
C LEU A 56 19.71 -4.60 -8.55
N ALA A 57 19.25 -5.71 -9.15
CA ALA A 57 19.98 -6.97 -9.07
C ALA A 57 21.39 -6.82 -9.67
N HIS A 58 22.39 -7.28 -8.93
CA HIS A 58 23.82 -7.17 -9.21
C HIS A 58 24.45 -5.79 -9.00
N ASP A 59 23.68 -4.76 -8.63
CA ASP A 59 24.21 -3.45 -8.30
C ASP A 59 24.77 -3.41 -6.87
N GLU A 60 25.70 -2.48 -6.63
CA GLU A 60 26.16 -2.12 -5.29
C GLU A 60 25.31 -0.99 -4.70
N VAL A 61 24.75 -1.23 -3.52
CA VAL A 61 23.95 -0.25 -2.79
C VAL A 61 24.63 0.12 -1.47
N THR A 62 24.45 1.37 -1.06
CA THR A 62 24.87 1.81 0.26
C THR A 62 23.76 1.50 1.26
N VAL A 63 24.07 0.75 2.31
CA VAL A 63 23.11 0.39 3.36
C VAL A 63 23.57 0.99 4.69
N LEU A 64 22.70 1.76 5.33
CA LEU A 64 22.85 2.16 6.72
C LEU A 64 22.29 1.04 7.59
N LEU A 65 23.19 0.28 8.22
CA LEU A 65 22.88 -0.95 8.95
C LEU A 65 22.21 -0.66 10.29
N ALA A 66 21.16 -1.42 10.61
CA ALA A 66 20.47 -1.39 11.90
C ALA A 66 21.21 -2.19 12.97
N SER A 67 22.04 -3.16 12.57
CA SER A 67 22.94 -3.92 13.46
C SER A 67 24.28 -4.23 12.78
N ASP A 68 25.32 -4.53 13.55
CA ASP A 68 26.67 -4.81 13.02
C ASP A 68 26.68 -5.99 12.04
N ALA A 69 27.49 -5.90 10.98
CA ALA A 69 27.68 -6.96 10.00
C ALA A 69 29.16 -7.05 9.61
N ALA A 70 29.56 -8.20 9.07
CA ALA A 70 30.91 -8.44 8.57
C ALA A 70 30.90 -8.66 7.06
N PRO A 71 31.99 -8.29 6.35
CA PRO A 71 32.16 -8.62 4.95
C PRO A 71 32.00 -10.12 4.66
N GLY A 72 31.38 -10.46 3.53
CA GLY A 72 31.07 -11.82 3.10
C GLY A 72 29.79 -12.40 3.70
N GLN A 73 29.18 -11.75 4.70
CA GLN A 73 27.89 -12.19 5.22
C GLN A 73 26.76 -11.83 4.25
N GLN A 74 25.78 -12.72 4.16
CA GLN A 74 24.61 -12.56 3.31
C GLN A 74 23.34 -12.50 4.15
N PHE A 75 22.49 -11.53 3.85
CA PHE A 75 21.21 -11.32 4.53
C PHE A 75 20.12 -10.97 3.52
N ALA A 76 18.87 -11.19 3.93
CA ALA A 76 17.72 -10.52 3.37
C ALA A 76 17.54 -9.19 4.11
N PHE A 77 17.83 -8.08 3.43
CA PHE A 77 17.69 -6.74 3.97
C PHE A 77 16.29 -6.20 3.67
N PHE A 78 15.68 -5.61 4.68
CA PHE A 78 14.42 -4.86 4.60
C PHE A 78 14.76 -3.40 4.89
N THR A 79 14.45 -2.53 3.95
CA THR A 79 14.99 -1.18 3.95
C THR A 79 13.95 -0.13 3.60
N ASP A 80 14.10 1.03 4.21
CA ASP A 80 13.42 2.26 3.79
C ASP A 80 14.36 3.04 2.85
N ALA A 81 13.80 3.61 1.79
CA ALA A 81 14.58 4.27 0.75
C ALA A 81 14.98 5.68 1.23
N ALA A 82 16.28 5.92 1.43
CA ALA A 82 16.74 7.15 2.08
C ALA A 82 17.18 8.22 1.07
N VAL A 83 17.86 7.87 -0.03
CA VAL A 83 18.33 8.87 -1.03
C VAL A 83 18.47 8.24 -2.42
N LEU A 84 17.88 8.89 -3.44
CA LEU A 84 18.05 8.55 -4.85
C LEU A 84 19.14 9.46 -5.49
N GLY A 85 20.31 8.91 -5.77
CA GLY A 85 21.42 9.59 -6.45
C GLY A 85 21.84 8.86 -7.74
N LYS A 86 23.13 8.91 -8.10
CA LYS A 86 23.71 8.04 -9.15
C LYS A 86 23.72 6.56 -8.76
N THR A 87 23.75 6.29 -7.46
CA THR A 87 23.55 4.99 -6.84
C THR A 87 22.52 5.13 -5.71
N LEU A 88 22.05 4.02 -5.18
CA LEU A 88 21.01 3.99 -4.15
C LEU A 88 21.62 3.91 -2.74
N ALA A 89 21.13 4.75 -1.84
CA ALA A 89 21.36 4.62 -0.41
C ALA A 89 20.05 4.33 0.34
N VAL A 90 20.07 3.32 1.20
CA VAL A 90 18.90 2.85 1.95
C VAL A 90 19.22 2.70 3.42
N THR A 91 18.19 2.80 4.26
CA THR A 91 18.29 2.58 5.70
C THR A 91 17.68 1.23 6.05
N GLU A 92 18.43 0.36 6.71
CA GLU A 92 17.93 -0.92 7.19
C GLU A 92 16.87 -0.70 8.28
N VAL A 93 15.67 -1.24 8.07
CA VAL A 93 14.62 -1.33 9.09
C VAL A 93 14.62 -2.70 9.79
N GLY A 94 15.21 -3.69 9.14
CA GLY A 94 15.51 -5.00 9.71
C GLY A 94 16.18 -5.91 8.69
N ARG A 95 16.56 -7.10 9.15
CA ARG A 95 17.12 -8.13 8.29
C ARG A 95 16.82 -9.52 8.81
N LEU A 96 16.90 -10.48 7.89
CA LEU A 96 16.79 -11.90 8.18
C LEU A 96 17.98 -12.64 7.56
N PRO A 97 18.36 -13.82 8.08
CA PRO A 97 19.25 -14.72 7.37
C PRO A 97 18.71 -15.03 5.96
N ALA A 98 19.57 -15.04 4.95
CA ALA A 98 19.15 -15.28 3.56
C ALA A 98 18.46 -16.66 3.38
N SER A 99 18.79 -17.64 4.22
CA SER A 99 18.14 -18.96 4.25
C SER A 99 16.65 -18.89 4.61
N GLU A 100 16.22 -17.88 5.37
CA GLU A 100 14.81 -17.76 5.79
C GLU A 100 13.90 -17.29 4.65
N VAL A 101 14.42 -16.54 3.68
CA VAL A 101 13.66 -16.10 2.50
C VAL A 101 13.86 -17.00 1.28
N ALA A 102 14.80 -17.95 1.34
CA ALA A 102 15.14 -18.85 0.25
C ALA A 102 13.94 -19.63 -0.34
N PRO A 103 12.95 -20.11 0.46
CA PRO A 103 11.77 -20.77 -0.09
C PRO A 103 10.96 -19.87 -1.04
N HIS A 104 10.79 -18.59 -0.69
CA HIS A 104 10.05 -17.62 -1.52
C HIS A 104 10.82 -17.30 -2.81
N VAL A 105 12.15 -17.14 -2.70
CA VAL A 105 13.01 -16.95 -3.87
C VAL A 105 12.92 -18.15 -4.81
N ALA A 106 12.93 -19.39 -4.27
CA ALA A 106 12.85 -20.60 -5.05
C ALA A 106 11.50 -20.73 -5.77
N GLN A 107 10.39 -20.43 -5.09
CA GLN A 107 9.04 -20.47 -5.67
C GLN A 107 8.88 -19.44 -6.81
N ALA A 108 9.49 -18.26 -6.68
CA ALA A 108 9.40 -17.23 -7.71
C ALA A 108 10.29 -17.47 -8.94
N ARG A 109 11.20 -18.46 -8.93
CA ARG A 109 12.08 -18.76 -10.09
C ARG A 109 11.31 -19.13 -11.36
N THR A 110 10.12 -19.68 -11.21
CA THR A 110 9.24 -20.07 -12.32
C THR A 110 8.22 -18.99 -12.69
N SER A 111 8.30 -17.82 -12.05
CA SER A 111 7.29 -16.77 -12.13
C SER A 111 7.88 -15.43 -12.53
N THR A 112 7.05 -14.57 -13.12
CA THR A 112 7.42 -13.18 -13.47
C THR A 112 7.18 -12.19 -12.33
N VAL A 113 6.59 -12.65 -11.22
CA VAL A 113 6.37 -11.84 -10.00
C VAL A 113 7.56 -11.90 -9.05
N GLN A 114 7.68 -10.88 -8.20
CA GLN A 114 8.76 -10.80 -7.23
C GLN A 114 8.58 -11.84 -6.12
N PRO A 115 9.68 -12.30 -5.48
CA PRO A 115 9.65 -13.34 -4.46
C PRO A 115 8.60 -13.15 -3.35
N LEU A 116 8.37 -11.92 -2.89
CA LEU A 116 7.48 -11.64 -1.76
C LEU A 116 6.09 -11.10 -2.16
N ASP A 117 5.78 -11.04 -3.46
CA ASP A 117 4.46 -10.63 -3.97
C ASP A 117 3.28 -11.44 -3.39
N PRO A 118 3.37 -12.76 -3.15
CA PRO A 118 2.29 -13.50 -2.50
C PRO A 118 1.99 -13.01 -1.07
N ILE A 119 3.02 -12.61 -0.32
CA ILE A 119 2.87 -12.10 1.05
C ILE A 119 2.25 -10.70 1.00
N ARG A 120 2.74 -9.83 0.11
CA ARG A 120 2.14 -8.51 -0.13
C ARG A 120 0.66 -8.58 -0.44
N ARG A 121 0.26 -9.42 -1.39
CA ARG A 121 -1.15 -9.61 -1.73
C ARG A 121 -1.99 -10.09 -0.55
N LYS A 122 -1.43 -10.96 0.31
CA LYS A 122 -2.12 -11.43 1.51
C LYS A 122 -2.30 -10.29 2.52
N MET A 123 -1.29 -9.44 2.71
CA MET A 123 -1.36 -8.24 3.55
C MET A 123 -2.41 -7.26 3.02
N ASP A 124 -2.33 -6.88 1.74
CA ASP A 124 -3.27 -5.95 1.11
C ASP A 124 -4.72 -6.47 1.23
N ALA A 125 -4.93 -7.77 1.00
CA ALA A 125 -6.24 -8.38 1.18
C ALA A 125 -6.70 -8.34 2.63
N SER A 126 -5.79 -8.52 3.60
CA SER A 126 -6.12 -8.44 5.03
C SER A 126 -6.50 -7.04 5.45
N GLU A 127 -5.77 -6.03 4.98
CA GLU A 127 -6.08 -4.62 5.23
C GLU A 127 -7.42 -4.24 4.60
N LEU A 128 -7.67 -4.64 3.35
CA LEU A 128 -8.94 -4.41 2.68
C LEU A 128 -10.11 -5.08 3.41
N ARG A 129 -9.93 -6.31 3.92
CA ARG A 129 -10.93 -6.99 4.76
C ARG A 129 -11.20 -6.20 6.04
N ALA A 130 -10.15 -5.77 6.75
CA ALA A 130 -10.29 -5.02 7.98
C ALA A 130 -11.03 -3.70 7.75
N HIS A 131 -10.70 -3.02 6.65
CA HIS A 131 -11.35 -1.79 6.20
C HIS A 131 -12.83 -2.00 5.88
N ALA A 132 -13.17 -3.02 5.07
CA ALA A 132 -14.56 -3.43 4.82
C ALA A 132 -15.28 -3.87 6.12
N GLY A 133 -14.54 -4.45 7.07
CA GLY A 133 -14.99 -4.83 8.40
C GLY A 133 -15.36 -3.64 9.28
N ALA A 134 -14.71 -2.49 9.11
CA ALA A 134 -15.03 -1.26 9.82
C ALA A 134 -16.21 -0.48 9.21
N ALA A 135 -16.48 -0.64 7.92
CA ALA A 135 -17.54 0.08 7.21
C ALA A 135 -18.96 -0.37 7.57
N GLU A 136 -19.94 0.52 7.54
CA GLU A 136 -21.35 0.19 7.81
C GLU A 136 -22.00 -0.57 6.66
N VAL A 137 -21.61 -0.27 5.42
CA VAL A 137 -22.21 -0.83 4.21
C VAL A 137 -21.13 -1.18 3.19
N VAL A 138 -21.23 -2.37 2.60
CA VAL A 138 -20.40 -2.81 1.46
C VAL A 138 -21.32 -3.33 0.36
N VAL A 139 -21.28 -2.69 -0.82
CA VAL A 139 -22.22 -2.96 -1.91
C VAL A 139 -21.53 -2.94 -3.27
N VAL A 140 -22.05 -3.75 -4.19
CA VAL A 140 -21.80 -3.57 -5.63
C VAL A 140 -22.95 -2.74 -6.19
N GLY A 141 -22.61 -1.71 -6.94
CA GLY A 141 -23.61 -0.86 -7.55
C GLY A 141 -23.03 0.06 -8.61
N ARG A 142 -23.92 0.87 -9.19
CA ARG A 142 -23.60 1.83 -10.24
C ARG A 142 -24.07 3.23 -9.89
N ILE A 143 -23.22 4.23 -10.13
CA ILE A 143 -23.55 5.64 -9.93
C ILE A 143 -24.63 6.07 -10.94
N ILE A 144 -25.72 6.60 -10.42
CA ILE A 144 -26.87 7.08 -11.20
C ILE A 144 -27.11 8.59 -11.08
N ARG A 145 -26.56 9.23 -10.04
CA ARG A 145 -26.65 10.68 -9.83
C ARG A 145 -25.40 11.21 -9.15
N LEU A 146 -25.00 12.42 -9.51
CA LEU A 146 -23.96 13.21 -8.87
C LEU A 146 -24.48 14.64 -8.74
N GLU A 147 -24.35 15.24 -7.55
CA GLU A 147 -24.75 16.61 -7.29
C GLU A 147 -23.82 17.26 -6.26
N GLN A 148 -23.52 18.55 -6.42
CA GLN A 148 -22.76 19.29 -5.42
C GLN A 148 -23.66 19.56 -4.20
N VAL A 149 -23.12 19.39 -3.00
CA VAL A 149 -23.86 19.57 -1.74
C VAL A 149 -23.03 20.29 -0.69
N GLY A 150 -23.72 20.80 0.33
CA GLY A 150 -23.08 21.57 1.39
C GLY A 150 -22.86 23.04 1.00
N GLU A 151 -22.49 23.84 1.98
CA GLU A 151 -22.24 25.26 1.78
C GLU A 151 -20.86 25.50 1.15
N GLU A 152 -20.77 26.51 0.28
CA GLU A 152 -19.50 27.05 -0.18
C GLU A 152 -18.80 27.76 0.99
N ARG A 153 -17.99 26.99 1.72
CA ARG A 153 -17.05 27.56 2.68
C ARG A 153 -15.80 27.98 1.95
N TYR A 154 -15.47 29.27 2.05
CA TYR A 154 -14.19 29.81 1.57
C TYR A 154 -13.09 29.41 2.57
N SER A 155 -12.51 28.24 2.35
CA SER A 155 -11.33 27.76 3.06
C SER A 155 -10.41 27.09 2.04
N GLU A 156 -9.09 27.26 2.21
CA GLU A 156 -8.08 26.63 1.35
C GLU A 156 -8.25 25.11 1.30
N HIS A 157 -8.64 24.49 2.41
CA HIS A 157 -8.82 23.05 2.52
C HIS A 157 -10.30 22.62 2.45
N ALA A 158 -11.16 23.44 1.84
CA ALA A 158 -12.56 23.09 1.71
C ALA A 158 -12.73 21.75 0.96
N PRO A 159 -13.54 20.81 1.46
CA PRO A 159 -13.72 19.51 0.81
C PRO A 159 -14.48 19.60 -0.52
N HIS A 160 -15.25 20.67 -0.72
CA HIS A 160 -16.19 20.83 -1.83
C HIS A 160 -17.04 19.56 -1.98
N TYR A 161 -17.93 19.31 -1.02
CA TYR A 161 -18.66 18.05 -0.97
C TYR A 161 -19.57 17.85 -2.18
N TRP A 162 -19.57 16.62 -2.68
CA TRP A 162 -20.53 16.14 -3.66
C TRP A 162 -21.25 14.95 -3.06
N ARG A 163 -22.53 14.79 -3.42
CA ARG A 163 -23.33 13.61 -3.14
C ARG A 163 -23.41 12.76 -4.39
N ALA A 164 -23.09 11.49 -4.23
CA ALA A 164 -23.38 10.47 -5.21
C ALA A 164 -24.62 9.67 -4.79
N THR A 165 -25.44 9.27 -5.76
CA THR A 165 -26.47 8.26 -5.57
C THR A 165 -26.11 7.03 -6.38
N LEU A 166 -26.08 5.90 -5.70
CA LEU A 166 -25.77 4.57 -6.20
C LEU A 166 -27.05 3.76 -6.31
N GLN A 167 -27.26 3.12 -7.47
CA GLN A 167 -28.20 2.01 -7.56
C GLN A 167 -27.50 0.74 -7.06
N VAL A 168 -27.96 0.19 -5.94
CA VAL A 168 -27.47 -1.06 -5.38
C VAL A 168 -27.88 -2.21 -6.30
N GLN A 169 -26.91 -3.04 -6.66
CA GLN A 169 -27.09 -4.27 -7.44
C GLN A 169 -26.92 -5.50 -6.55
N HIS A 170 -25.97 -5.45 -5.62
CA HIS A 170 -25.68 -6.51 -4.68
C HIS A 170 -25.17 -5.95 -3.36
N VAL A 171 -25.49 -6.60 -2.25
CA VAL A 171 -25.08 -6.21 -0.90
C VAL A 171 -24.18 -7.30 -0.35
N GLU A 172 -22.95 -6.94 0.01
CA GLU A 172 -22.01 -7.81 0.73
C GLU A 172 -22.11 -7.62 2.24
N LYS A 173 -22.39 -6.39 2.70
CA LYS A 173 -22.55 -6.04 4.12
C LYS A 173 -23.51 -4.87 4.31
N GLY A 174 -24.23 -4.90 5.43
CA GLY A 174 -25.18 -3.85 5.83
C GLY A 174 -26.61 -4.14 5.38
N ASN A 175 -27.54 -3.28 5.76
CA ASN A 175 -28.96 -3.42 5.41
C ASN A 175 -29.43 -2.23 4.58
N VAL A 176 -29.13 -2.28 3.28
CA VAL A 176 -29.52 -1.27 2.29
C VAL A 176 -30.14 -1.92 1.07
N SER A 177 -31.00 -1.19 0.36
CA SER A 177 -31.58 -1.65 -0.90
C SER A 177 -32.00 -0.45 -1.76
N GLY A 178 -32.20 -0.68 -3.06
CA GLY A 178 -32.60 0.38 -3.98
C GLY A 178 -31.48 1.41 -4.19
N GLU A 179 -31.77 2.68 -3.89
CA GLU A 179 -30.82 3.78 -4.03
C GLU A 179 -30.14 4.09 -2.68
N VAL A 180 -28.81 4.18 -2.70
CA VAL A 180 -28.00 4.58 -1.55
C VAL A 180 -27.26 5.87 -1.90
N SER A 181 -27.26 6.84 -1.00
CA SER A 181 -26.51 8.07 -1.19
C SER A 181 -25.35 8.18 -0.22
N PHE A 182 -24.25 8.76 -0.70
CA PHE A 182 -23.07 9.05 0.10
C PHE A 182 -22.43 10.36 -0.36
N ILE A 183 -21.74 11.04 0.55
CA ILE A 183 -20.91 12.21 0.21
C ILE A 183 -19.45 11.81 -0.02
N TYR A 184 -18.76 12.59 -0.84
CA TYR A 184 -17.32 12.51 -1.03
C TYR A 184 -16.75 13.91 -1.23
N PRO A 185 -15.53 14.20 -0.76
CA PRO A 185 -14.89 15.48 -1.04
C PRO A 185 -14.51 15.50 -2.53
N ALA A 186 -14.86 16.54 -3.30
CA ALA A 186 -14.43 16.68 -4.69
C ALA A 186 -13.12 17.48 -4.84
N SER A 187 -12.68 18.15 -3.78
CA SER A 187 -11.46 18.97 -3.74
C SER A 187 -10.19 18.22 -4.18
N ARG A 188 -9.27 18.93 -4.84
CA ARG A 188 -7.95 18.42 -5.24
C ARG A 188 -6.84 18.76 -4.25
N ASP A 189 -7.20 19.41 -3.15
CA ASP A 189 -6.27 19.68 -2.05
C ASP A 189 -5.64 18.39 -1.52
N VAL A 190 -4.41 18.49 -0.99
CA VAL A 190 -3.63 17.36 -0.49
C VAL A 190 -4.35 16.55 0.59
N GLN A 191 -5.25 17.17 1.35
CA GLN A 191 -6.07 16.48 2.35
C GLN A 191 -7.11 15.53 1.72
N TRP A 192 -7.51 15.78 0.47
CA TRP A 192 -8.65 15.10 -0.19
C TRP A 192 -8.27 14.39 -1.49
N VAL A 193 -7.02 14.52 -1.94
CA VAL A 193 -6.54 13.95 -3.22
C VAL A 193 -6.62 12.42 -3.25
N GLY A 194 -6.50 11.76 -2.08
CA GLY A 194 -6.60 10.31 -1.96
C GLY A 194 -8.04 9.78 -1.93
N ALA A 195 -9.05 10.64 -1.70
CA ALA A 195 -10.43 10.21 -1.68
C ALA A 195 -10.93 9.91 -3.10
N PRO A 196 -11.63 8.79 -3.33
CA PRO A 196 -12.20 8.48 -4.63
C PRO A 196 -13.17 9.56 -5.11
N LYS A 197 -13.15 9.80 -6.43
CA LYS A 197 -14.00 10.77 -7.12
C LYS A 197 -14.93 10.02 -8.08
N PRO A 198 -16.14 9.64 -7.64
CA PRO A 198 -17.05 8.87 -8.46
C PRO A 198 -17.38 9.55 -9.78
N GLU A 199 -17.44 8.75 -10.85
CA GLU A 199 -17.84 9.20 -12.18
C GLU A 199 -19.27 8.76 -12.51
N ALA A 200 -19.93 9.51 -13.39
CA ALA A 200 -21.26 9.15 -13.85
C ALA A 200 -21.25 7.76 -14.50
N ARG A 201 -22.22 6.91 -14.12
CA ARG A 201 -22.34 5.51 -14.58
C ARG A 201 -21.22 4.57 -14.13
N GLN A 202 -20.29 5.03 -13.29
CA GLN A 202 -19.24 4.16 -12.76
C GLN A 202 -19.86 3.02 -11.97
N GLN A 203 -19.40 1.80 -12.24
CA GLN A 203 -19.80 0.59 -11.55
C GLN A 203 -18.61 0.03 -10.79
N GLY A 204 -18.87 -0.49 -9.60
CA GLY A 204 -17.84 -1.12 -8.78
C GLY A 204 -18.36 -1.57 -7.43
N LEU A 205 -17.40 -1.96 -6.60
CA LEU A 205 -17.56 -2.22 -5.19
C LEU A 205 -17.35 -0.92 -4.41
N TRP A 206 -18.26 -0.65 -3.49
CA TRP A 206 -18.29 0.55 -2.66
C TRP A 206 -18.29 0.15 -1.19
N ILE A 207 -17.31 0.66 -0.44
CA ILE A 207 -17.19 0.51 1.01
C ILE A 207 -17.57 1.86 1.62
N LEU A 208 -18.71 1.90 2.29
CA LEU A 208 -19.38 3.12 2.71
C LEU A 208 -19.37 3.23 4.24
N HIS A 209 -18.84 4.35 4.73
CA HIS A 209 -18.76 4.65 6.17
C HIS A 209 -19.88 5.59 6.58
N ALA A 210 -20.40 5.49 7.79
CA ALA A 210 -21.40 6.39 8.31
C ALA A 210 -20.84 7.82 8.37
N THR A 211 -21.68 8.77 7.97
CA THR A 211 -21.43 10.17 8.28
C THR A 211 -21.59 10.43 9.76
N THR A 212 -20.93 11.48 10.25
CA THR A 212 -21.08 11.94 11.63
C THR A 212 -21.23 13.46 11.67
N GLY A 213 -21.82 13.98 12.75
CA GLY A 213 -21.96 15.43 12.95
C GLY A 213 -22.82 16.10 11.89
N SER A 214 -22.40 17.28 11.43
CA SER A 214 -23.14 18.09 10.45
C SER A 214 -23.26 17.43 9.07
N GLU A 215 -22.33 16.54 8.72
CA GLU A 215 -22.28 15.85 7.43
C GLU A 215 -23.43 14.87 7.25
N SER A 216 -24.01 14.36 8.34
CA SER A 216 -25.16 13.45 8.28
C SER A 216 -26.43 14.07 7.71
N SER A 217 -26.50 15.41 7.69
CA SER A 217 -27.54 16.13 6.95
C SER A 217 -27.36 16.08 5.42
N LEU A 218 -26.14 15.81 4.96
CA LEU A 218 -25.80 15.75 3.54
C LEU A 218 -25.98 14.34 2.99
N ALA A 219 -25.62 13.28 3.70
CA ALA A 219 -25.95 11.90 3.30
C ALA A 219 -25.77 10.99 4.51
N PRO A 220 -26.40 9.80 4.54
CA PRO A 220 -26.15 8.84 5.62
C PRO A 220 -24.71 8.30 5.60
N PHE A 221 -24.08 8.21 4.42
CA PHE A 221 -22.73 7.65 4.27
C PHE A 221 -21.73 8.64 3.66
N LYS A 222 -20.45 8.33 3.80
CA LYS A 222 -19.34 9.04 3.17
C LYS A 222 -18.29 8.09 2.60
N LEU A 223 -17.53 8.65 1.67
CA LEU A 223 -16.44 8.01 0.95
C LEU A 223 -15.19 8.88 1.13
N LEU A 224 -14.19 8.36 1.83
CA LEU A 224 -13.02 9.13 2.27
C LEU A 224 -11.71 8.40 1.98
N HIS A 225 -11.67 7.09 2.16
CA HIS A 225 -10.46 6.30 1.99
C HIS A 225 -10.26 5.91 0.53
N ALA A 226 -9.01 5.89 0.07
CA ALA A 226 -8.67 5.50 -1.30
C ALA A 226 -9.25 4.13 -1.71
N ASP A 227 -9.36 3.24 -0.73
CA ASP A 227 -9.85 1.88 -0.91
C ASP A 227 -11.38 1.75 -0.81
N ASP A 228 -12.10 2.85 -0.55
CA ASP A 228 -13.56 2.84 -0.46
C ASP A 228 -14.25 2.56 -1.81
N PHE A 229 -13.51 2.65 -2.92
CA PHE A 229 -13.95 2.23 -4.23
C PHE A 229 -12.97 1.21 -4.81
N ARG A 230 -13.51 0.09 -5.32
CA ARG A 230 -12.73 -0.91 -6.08
C ARG A 230 -13.48 -1.34 -7.34
N PRO A 231 -12.77 -1.70 -8.42
CA PRO A 231 -13.38 -2.38 -9.56
C PRO A 231 -14.10 -3.67 -9.14
N VAL A 232 -15.20 -4.01 -9.82
CA VAL A 232 -16.04 -5.17 -9.44
C VAL A 232 -15.28 -6.50 -9.43
N GLN A 233 -14.22 -6.62 -10.22
CA GLN A 233 -13.37 -7.82 -10.29
C GLN A 233 -12.66 -8.13 -8.96
N HIS A 234 -12.56 -7.15 -8.06
CA HIS A 234 -11.92 -7.32 -6.75
C HIS A 234 -12.89 -7.90 -5.70
N LEU A 235 -14.14 -8.20 -6.09
CA LEU A 235 -15.12 -8.82 -5.21
C LEU A 235 -14.68 -10.21 -4.74
N ASP A 236 -14.08 -11.00 -5.63
CA ASP A 236 -13.61 -12.35 -5.30
C ASP A 236 -12.49 -12.29 -4.26
N THR A 237 -11.61 -11.28 -4.33
CA THR A 237 -10.57 -11.05 -3.32
C THR A 237 -11.15 -10.77 -1.93
N LEU A 238 -12.32 -10.14 -1.82
CA LEU A 238 -13.03 -9.94 -0.56
C LEU A 238 -13.80 -11.19 -0.08
N ARG A 239 -14.14 -12.12 -0.96
CA ARG A 239 -14.91 -13.34 -0.65
C ARG A 239 -14.02 -14.54 -0.35
N GLU A 240 -12.99 -14.80 -1.15
CA GLU A 240 -11.94 -15.80 -0.87
C GLU A 240 -11.25 -15.55 0.46
N ALA A 241 -11.34 -14.30 0.87
CA ALA A 241 -10.92 -13.73 2.11
C ALA A 241 -11.73 -14.05 3.36
N ALA A 242 -13.00 -14.41 3.20
CA ALA A 242 -13.94 -14.62 4.31
C ALA A 242 -14.06 -16.10 4.71
N ASN A 243 -13.42 -17.01 3.95
CA ASN A 243 -13.32 -18.44 4.23
C ASN A 243 -11.95 -18.80 4.80
#